data_AF-A0A938ZDV8-F1
#
_entry.id   AF-A0A938ZDV8-F1
#
_cell.length_a   1.000
_cell.length_b   1.000
_cell.length_c   1.000
_cell.angle_alpha   90.00
_cell.angle_beta   90.00
_cell.angle_gamma   90.00
#
_symmetry.space_group_name_H-M   'P 1'
#
loop_
_entity.id
_entity.type
_entity.pdbx_description
1 polymer ?
#
loop_
_entity_poly.entity_id
_entity_poly.type
_entity_poly.pdbx_seq_one_letter_code
_entity_poly.pdbx_strand_id
1 'polypeptide(L)'
;MRQEMEEEKLRAVYYARCSTEEENQKDALVRQAAEAEEAIRARGWRLVDAYVESRSGTSRKGRWEYNRLYEDLEQNRFDVVVIKSQDRLMRNTRDWYLFADRLNCAGKRLYFYLENTFYSPEDALLTGIKAILAEEYSRELSKKMNLAHQKRQQNNGKPVLTSKSYGYRRTAGGAIEIIPEEAAVKHRMYELCADGLGGRKIAAVLAAEGVRSRAGKPFSGTDIIRMVRNPMNKGTVVMNRKHYDFNTGKTLPTPPGGQYVYAGKIPAIVSEELWIAANRAADERLCRKKVGKSVQT
;
A
#
# COMPACT_ATOMS: atom_id res chain seq x y z
N MET A 1 -13.61 43.25 39.37
CA MET A 1 -13.59 42.92 37.92
C MET A 1 -13.96 41.45 37.81
N ARG A 2 -15.17 41.16 37.33
CA ARG A 2 -15.68 39.81 37.08
C ARG A 2 -15.15 39.35 35.73
N GLN A 3 -14.27 38.36 35.73
CA GLN A 3 -14.09 37.44 34.61
C GLN A 3 -14.11 36.04 35.23
N GLU A 4 -15.32 35.52 35.43
CA GLU A 4 -15.53 34.10 35.63
C GLU A 4 -15.06 33.42 34.34
N MET A 5 -14.11 32.51 34.48
CA MET A 5 -13.67 31.60 33.42
C MET A 5 -14.91 30.84 32.92
N GLU A 6 -15.41 31.22 31.76
CA GLU A 6 -16.48 30.49 31.08
C GLU A 6 -15.92 29.08 30.81
N GLU A 7 -16.39 28.05 31.54
CA GLU A 7 -16.12 26.66 31.20
C GLU A 7 -16.38 26.49 29.71
N GLU A 8 -15.34 26.17 28.92
CA GLU A 8 -15.47 26.05 27.47
C GLU A 8 -16.53 25.00 27.15
N LYS A 9 -17.72 25.48 26.80
CA LYS A 9 -18.85 24.64 26.42
C LYS A 9 -18.44 23.78 25.23
N LEU A 10 -18.54 22.45 25.38
CA LEU A 10 -18.26 21.51 24.30
C LEU A 10 -19.02 21.89 23.04
N ARG A 11 -18.33 21.91 21.90
CA ARG A 11 -18.92 22.21 20.60
C ARG A 11 -19.64 20.96 20.09
N ALA A 12 -20.94 21.00 20.02
CA ALA A 12 -21.76 19.88 19.55
C ALA A 12 -22.30 20.15 18.14
N VAL A 13 -22.43 19.08 17.38
CA VAL A 13 -23.17 19.04 16.11
C VAL A 13 -24.15 17.88 16.17
N TYR A 14 -25.24 17.94 15.41
CA TYR A 14 -26.14 16.80 15.27
C TYR A 14 -26.26 16.32 13.83
N TYR A 15 -26.54 15.02 13.68
CA TYR A 15 -26.83 14.42 12.39
C TYR A 15 -28.20 13.74 12.41
N ALA A 16 -29.07 14.13 11.46
CA ALA A 16 -30.44 13.62 11.35
C ALA A 16 -30.71 13.06 9.94
N ARG A 17 -31.46 11.94 9.88
CA ARG A 17 -31.79 11.24 8.62
C ARG A 17 -33.19 10.63 8.64
N CYS A 18 -33.94 10.85 7.57
CA CYS A 18 -35.24 10.19 7.35
C CYS A 18 -35.10 8.83 6.63
N SER A 19 -35.86 7.82 7.07
CA SER A 19 -36.04 6.54 6.37
C SER A 19 -37.36 6.52 5.59
N THR A 20 -37.51 5.58 4.67
CA THR A 20 -38.48 5.56 3.56
C THR A 20 -39.95 5.28 3.90
N GLU A 21 -40.33 5.07 5.16
CA GLU A 21 -41.66 4.49 5.49
C GLU A 21 -42.62 5.40 6.26
N GLU A 22 -42.27 6.66 6.55
CA GLU A 22 -43.18 7.57 7.25
C GLU A 22 -43.76 8.61 6.28
N GLU A 23 -45.09 8.58 6.13
CA GLU A 23 -45.93 9.48 5.32
C GLU A 23 -45.80 10.98 5.71
N ASN A 24 -45.09 11.29 6.81
CA ASN A 24 -44.79 12.63 7.32
C ASN A 24 -43.29 12.96 7.34
N GLN A 25 -42.63 12.93 6.18
CA GLN A 25 -41.17 13.13 6.03
C GLN A 25 -40.63 14.44 6.66
N LYS A 26 -41.41 15.51 6.66
CA LYS A 26 -40.99 16.81 7.20
C LYS A 26 -41.09 16.84 8.73
N ASP A 27 -42.19 16.35 9.28
CA ASP A 27 -42.43 16.39 10.72
C ASP A 27 -41.47 15.47 11.49
N ALA A 28 -41.10 14.33 10.91
CA ALA A 28 -40.16 13.39 11.52
C ALA A 28 -38.73 13.98 11.62
N LEU A 29 -38.28 14.74 10.61
CA LEU A 29 -36.99 15.42 10.63
C LEU A 29 -37.00 16.62 11.57
N VAL A 30 -38.07 17.42 11.56
CA VAL A 30 -38.23 18.55 12.50
C VAL A 30 -38.23 18.06 13.94
N ARG A 31 -38.90 16.94 14.23
CA ARG A 31 -38.89 16.32 15.56
C ARG A 31 -37.49 15.84 15.96
N GLN A 32 -36.76 15.17 15.06
CA GLN A 32 -35.38 14.72 15.34
C GLN A 32 -34.43 15.89 15.60
N ALA A 33 -34.55 16.98 14.83
CA ALA A 33 -33.77 18.18 15.03
C ALA A 33 -34.08 18.80 16.40
N ALA A 34 -35.36 18.97 16.75
CA ALA A 34 -35.77 19.51 18.04
C ALA A 34 -35.29 18.65 19.23
N GLU A 35 -35.39 17.32 19.12
CA GLU A 35 -34.88 16.38 20.14
C GLU A 35 -33.36 16.50 20.31
N ALA A 36 -32.61 16.58 19.21
CA ALA A 36 -31.15 16.70 19.24
C ALA A 36 -30.70 18.06 19.82
N GLU A 37 -31.36 19.15 19.41
CA GLU A 37 -31.08 20.49 19.93
C GLU A 37 -31.41 20.61 21.42
N GLU A 38 -32.50 20.00 21.88
CA GLU A 38 -32.82 19.91 23.30
C GLU A 38 -31.77 19.09 24.06
N ALA A 39 -31.34 17.95 23.52
CA ALA A 39 -30.30 17.13 24.15
C ALA A 39 -28.96 17.87 24.29
N ILE A 40 -28.61 18.72 23.32
CA ILE A 40 -27.42 19.59 23.33
C ILE A 40 -27.59 20.70 24.37
N ARG A 41 -28.75 21.38 24.37
CA ARG A 41 -29.08 22.47 25.29
C ARG A 41 -29.09 22.01 26.75
N ALA A 42 -29.76 20.89 27.03
CA ALA A 42 -29.87 20.29 28.36
C ALA A 42 -28.51 19.91 28.96
N ARG A 43 -27.47 19.75 28.12
CA ARG A 43 -26.09 19.43 28.55
C ARG A 43 -25.16 20.64 28.61
N GLY A 44 -25.67 21.84 28.32
CA GLY A 44 -24.88 23.06 28.27
C GLY A 44 -23.88 23.09 27.11
N TRP A 45 -24.05 22.25 26.09
CA TRP A 45 -23.18 22.24 24.92
C TRP A 45 -23.55 23.36 23.94
N ARG A 46 -22.57 23.81 23.16
CA ARG A 46 -22.78 24.82 22.13
C ARG A 46 -23.07 24.13 20.80
N LEU A 47 -24.27 24.30 20.26
CA LEU A 47 -24.57 23.88 18.90
C LEU A 47 -23.75 24.72 17.91
N VAL A 48 -22.90 24.07 17.10
CA VAL A 48 -22.04 24.72 16.10
C VAL A 48 -22.56 24.56 14.68
N ASP A 49 -23.13 23.40 14.36
CA ASP A 49 -23.61 23.07 13.01
C ASP A 49 -24.63 21.92 13.07
N ALA A 50 -25.39 21.75 11.99
CA ALA A 50 -26.41 20.73 11.85
C ALA A 50 -26.31 20.05 10.48
N TYR A 51 -26.34 18.72 10.47
CA TYR A 51 -26.21 17.91 9.26
C TYR A 51 -27.50 17.12 9.04
N VAL A 52 -28.35 17.61 8.12
CA VAL A 52 -29.70 17.06 7.92
C VAL A 52 -29.84 16.47 6.52
N GLU A 53 -30.03 15.16 6.45
CA GLU A 53 -30.09 14.44 5.17
C GLU A 53 -31.54 14.05 4.80
N SER A 54 -32.07 14.65 3.72
CA SER A 54 -33.37 14.30 3.12
C SER A 54 -33.19 13.30 1.99
N ARG A 55 -33.94 12.17 2.00
CA ARG A 55 -33.72 11.07 1.06
C ARG A 55 -34.45 11.24 -0.28
N SER A 56 -34.11 12.26 -1.07
CA SER A 56 -34.51 12.31 -2.49
C SER A 56 -33.36 11.86 -3.40
N GLY A 57 -33.14 10.55 -3.53
CA GLY A 57 -32.18 10.05 -4.52
C GLY A 57 -31.70 8.63 -4.32
N THR A 58 -32.34 7.69 -5.00
CA THR A 58 -31.90 6.31 -5.28
C THR A 58 -30.68 6.27 -6.22
N SER A 59 -29.62 7.05 -5.94
CA SER A 59 -28.41 7.12 -6.78
C SER A 59 -27.17 7.46 -5.95
N ARG A 60 -26.02 6.97 -6.42
CA ARG A 60 -24.68 6.90 -5.79
C ARG A 60 -24.01 8.26 -5.46
N LYS A 61 -24.78 9.35 -5.36
CA LYS A 61 -24.34 10.73 -5.05
C LYS A 61 -24.98 11.36 -3.78
N GLY A 62 -25.92 10.69 -3.10
CA GLY A 62 -26.85 11.33 -2.14
C GLY A 62 -26.50 11.26 -0.65
N ARG A 63 -25.29 11.68 -0.24
CA ARG A 63 -24.97 11.93 1.19
C ARG A 63 -23.99 13.08 1.38
N TRP A 64 -24.40 14.26 0.95
CA TRP A 64 -23.55 15.45 1.02
C TRP A 64 -23.33 15.87 2.47
N GLU A 65 -24.35 15.77 3.34
CA GLU A 65 -24.21 16.17 4.75
C GLU A 65 -23.43 15.17 5.58
N TYR A 66 -23.55 13.86 5.30
CA TYR A 66 -22.70 12.87 5.96
C TYR A 66 -21.22 13.04 5.57
N ASN A 67 -20.94 13.27 4.29
CA ASN A 67 -19.56 13.49 3.84
C ASN A 67 -19.00 14.80 4.39
N ARG A 68 -19.81 15.86 4.45
CA ARG A 68 -19.44 17.12 5.08
C ARG A 68 -19.15 16.94 6.57
N LEU A 69 -20.01 16.23 7.31
CA LEU A 69 -19.75 15.85 8.70
C LEU A 69 -18.42 15.09 8.83
N TYR A 70 -18.15 14.17 7.90
CA TYR A 70 -16.94 13.37 7.89
C TYR A 70 -15.68 14.19 7.63
N GLU A 71 -15.73 15.19 6.74
CA GLU A 71 -14.65 16.14 6.48
C GLU A 71 -14.45 17.11 7.66
N ASP A 72 -15.54 17.63 8.22
CA ASP A 72 -15.52 18.56 9.36
C ASP A 72 -15.00 17.90 10.64
N LEU A 73 -15.11 16.57 10.74
CA LEU A 73 -14.51 15.76 11.79
C LEU A 73 -12.97 15.86 11.78
N GLU A 74 -12.35 15.89 10.60
CA GLU A 74 -10.89 16.02 10.43
C GLU A 74 -10.39 17.45 10.68
N GLN A 75 -11.24 18.45 10.44
CA GLN A 75 -10.91 19.86 10.60
C GLN A 75 -11.08 20.37 12.04
N ASN A 76 -11.38 19.49 13.01
CA ASN A 76 -11.50 19.83 14.42
C ASN A 76 -12.57 20.91 14.73
N ARG A 77 -13.64 20.98 13.91
CA ARG A 77 -14.68 22.04 13.99
C ARG A 77 -15.67 21.87 15.15
N PHE A 78 -15.82 20.66 15.68
CA PHE A 78 -16.70 20.31 16.80
C PHE A 78 -16.03 19.25 17.68
N ASP A 79 -16.60 18.97 18.85
CA ASP A 79 -16.08 18.02 19.85
C ASP A 79 -17.01 16.82 20.06
N VAL A 80 -18.32 17.02 19.91
CA VAL A 80 -19.34 15.97 20.09
C VAL A 80 -20.27 15.89 18.89
N VAL A 81 -20.53 14.68 18.41
CA VAL A 81 -21.60 14.39 17.44
C VAL A 81 -22.80 13.80 18.19
N VAL A 82 -23.99 14.34 17.96
CA VAL A 82 -25.24 13.92 18.57
C VAL A 82 -26.12 13.25 17.52
N ILE A 83 -26.54 12.02 17.79
CA ILE A 83 -27.43 11.25 16.91
C ILE A 83 -28.52 10.55 17.71
N LYS A 84 -29.62 10.21 17.02
CA LYS A 84 -30.73 9.45 17.63
C LYS A 84 -30.30 8.06 18.06
N SER A 85 -29.70 7.35 17.12
CA SER A 85 -29.38 5.92 17.20
C SER A 85 -28.45 5.56 16.04
N GLN A 86 -27.78 4.41 16.16
CA GLN A 86 -26.81 3.93 15.19
C GLN A 86 -27.38 3.82 13.76
N ASP A 87 -28.63 3.35 13.61
CA ASP A 87 -29.32 3.12 12.32
C ASP A 87 -29.51 4.40 11.48
N ARG A 88 -29.53 5.57 12.14
CA ARG A 88 -29.68 6.87 11.46
C ARG A 88 -28.39 7.28 10.79
N LEU A 89 -27.24 6.95 11.37
CA LEU A 89 -25.94 7.22 10.81
C LEU A 89 -25.54 6.14 9.77
N MET A 90 -25.69 4.87 10.12
CA MET A 90 -25.18 3.74 9.31
C MET A 90 -26.08 3.35 8.13
N ARG A 91 -25.46 2.84 7.05
CA ARG A 91 -26.15 2.12 5.96
C ARG A 91 -25.84 0.62 5.99
N ASN A 92 -24.62 0.31 6.37
CA ASN A 92 -24.10 -1.03 6.58
C ASN A 92 -23.13 -0.97 7.77
N THR A 93 -22.80 -2.15 8.27
CA THR A 93 -21.89 -2.36 9.38
C THR A 93 -20.50 -1.76 9.13
N ARG A 94 -20.00 -1.81 7.88
CA ARG A 94 -18.69 -1.25 7.50
C ARG A 94 -18.60 0.28 7.67
N ASP A 95 -19.59 1.01 7.17
CA ASP A 95 -19.62 2.49 7.18
C ASP A 95 -19.63 3.01 8.62
N TRP A 96 -20.34 2.32 9.51
CA TRP A 96 -20.35 2.60 10.94
C TRP A 96 -18.95 2.54 11.55
N TYR A 97 -18.20 1.47 11.27
CA TYR A 97 -16.87 1.30 11.86
C TYR A 97 -15.84 2.27 11.31
N LEU A 98 -15.91 2.61 10.03
CA LEU A 98 -15.06 3.67 9.45
C LEU A 98 -15.30 5.01 10.15
N PHE A 99 -16.56 5.36 10.41
CA PHE A 99 -16.91 6.56 11.15
C PHE A 99 -16.42 6.51 12.61
N ALA A 100 -16.70 5.42 13.32
CA ALA A 100 -16.32 5.24 14.72
C ALA A 100 -14.79 5.28 14.91
N ASP A 101 -14.03 4.67 14.00
CA ASP A 101 -12.57 4.72 14.02
C ASP A 101 -12.05 6.14 13.84
N ARG A 102 -12.53 6.88 12.83
CA ARG A 102 -12.11 8.27 12.61
C ARG A 102 -12.52 9.18 13.75
N LEU A 103 -13.72 8.99 14.29
CA LEU A 103 -14.20 9.71 15.47
C LEU A 103 -13.24 9.53 16.65
N ASN A 104 -12.80 8.30 16.92
CA ASN A 104 -11.84 8.00 17.98
C ASN A 104 -10.44 8.56 17.67
N CYS A 105 -9.93 8.39 16.45
CA CYS A 105 -8.64 8.93 16.04
C CYS A 105 -8.56 10.46 16.13
N ALA A 106 -9.67 11.16 15.87
CA ALA A 106 -9.76 12.61 15.99
C ALA A 106 -10.07 13.08 17.43
N GLY A 107 -10.18 12.17 18.39
CA GLY A 107 -10.50 12.48 19.79
C GLY A 107 -11.92 13.06 19.97
N LYS A 108 -12.85 12.73 19.08
CA LYS A 108 -14.24 13.20 19.09
C LYS A 108 -15.14 12.21 19.80
N ARG A 109 -16.25 12.71 20.35
CA ARG A 109 -17.20 11.90 21.11
C ARG A 109 -18.50 11.74 20.32
N LEU A 110 -19.10 10.57 20.39
CA LEU A 110 -20.40 10.30 19.80
C LEU A 110 -21.40 10.06 20.92
N TYR A 111 -22.55 10.71 20.82
CA TYR A 111 -23.58 10.71 21.84
C TYR A 111 -24.94 10.31 21.27
N PHE A 112 -25.59 9.34 21.91
CA PHE A 112 -26.91 8.84 21.55
C PHE A 112 -27.97 9.47 22.44
N TYR A 113 -28.80 10.34 21.88
CA TYR A 113 -29.73 11.11 22.69
C TYR A 113 -30.93 10.31 23.22
N LEU A 114 -31.32 9.20 22.58
CA LEU A 114 -32.37 8.32 23.09
C LEU A 114 -31.92 7.50 24.31
N GLU A 115 -30.71 6.94 24.21
CA GLU A 115 -30.13 6.06 25.23
C GLU A 115 -29.43 6.84 26.35
N ASN A 116 -29.33 8.15 26.18
CA ASN A 116 -28.68 9.08 27.07
C ASN A 116 -27.18 8.77 27.34
N THR A 117 -26.49 8.14 26.38
CA THR A 117 -25.16 7.54 26.57
C THR A 117 -24.14 7.94 25.50
N PHE A 118 -22.85 7.82 25.83
CA PHE A 118 -21.75 7.97 24.88
C PHE A 118 -21.37 6.63 24.27
N TYR A 119 -20.97 6.66 23.00
CA TYR A 119 -20.34 5.52 22.36
C TYR A 119 -19.00 5.20 23.05
N SER A 120 -18.84 3.96 23.53
CA SER A 120 -17.57 3.42 24.01
C SER A 120 -16.99 2.46 22.96
N PRO A 121 -15.73 2.62 22.50
CA PRO A 121 -15.10 1.77 21.48
C PRO A 121 -14.71 0.35 21.94
N GLU A 122 -15.28 -0.16 23.03
CA GLU A 122 -14.74 -1.26 23.86
C GLU A 122 -14.50 -2.64 23.21
N ASP A 123 -14.76 -2.84 21.91
CA ASP A 123 -14.82 -4.19 21.36
C ASP A 123 -13.63 -4.64 20.51
N ALA A 124 -13.22 -5.89 20.77
CA ALA A 124 -12.43 -6.74 19.86
C ALA A 124 -13.03 -6.79 18.44
N LEU A 125 -14.33 -6.55 18.29
CA LEU A 125 -15.05 -6.42 17.02
C LEU A 125 -14.54 -5.24 16.17
N LEU A 126 -14.29 -4.07 16.78
CA LEU A 126 -13.73 -2.90 16.08
C LEU A 126 -12.33 -3.23 15.55
N THR A 127 -11.52 -3.92 16.34
CA THR A 127 -10.18 -4.39 15.93
C THR A 127 -10.26 -5.40 14.79
N GLY A 128 -11.16 -6.38 14.86
CA GLY A 128 -11.37 -7.36 13.80
C GLY A 128 -11.78 -6.72 12.47
N ILE A 129 -12.63 -5.70 12.51
CA ILE A 129 -13.09 -5.02 11.29
C ILE A 129 -12.04 -4.09 10.72
N LYS A 130 -11.25 -3.41 11.56
CA LYS A 130 -10.04 -2.70 11.11
C LYS A 130 -9.10 -3.63 10.35
N ALA A 131 -8.90 -4.85 10.86
CA ALA A 131 -8.08 -5.85 10.18
C ALA A 131 -8.67 -6.23 8.81
N ILE A 132 -9.97 -6.50 8.73
CA ILE A 132 -10.67 -6.81 7.46
C ILE A 132 -10.54 -5.65 6.46
N LEU A 133 -10.71 -4.40 6.92
CA LEU A 133 -10.61 -3.22 6.05
C LEU A 133 -9.19 -2.99 5.55
N ALA A 134 -8.19 -3.15 6.41
CA ALA A 134 -6.79 -3.08 6.01
C ALA A 134 -6.46 -4.18 4.99
N GLU A 135 -7.01 -5.37 5.15
CA GLU A 135 -6.86 -6.48 4.22
C GLU A 135 -7.51 -6.18 2.86
N GLU A 136 -8.78 -5.73 2.84
CA GLU A 136 -9.46 -5.31 1.62
C GLU A 136 -8.69 -4.21 0.88
N TYR A 137 -8.23 -3.19 1.61
CA TYR A 137 -7.46 -2.09 1.05
C TYR A 137 -6.15 -2.59 0.41
N SER A 138 -5.44 -3.49 1.11
CA SER A 138 -4.23 -4.13 0.59
C SER A 138 -4.50 -4.95 -0.68
N ARG A 139 -5.62 -5.69 -0.71
CA ARG A 139 -6.07 -6.45 -1.88
C ARG A 139 -6.41 -5.53 -3.06
N GLU A 140 -7.13 -4.43 -2.83
CA GLU A 140 -7.44 -3.43 -3.86
C GLU A 140 -6.19 -2.76 -4.42
N LEU A 141 -5.26 -2.36 -3.55
CA LEU A 141 -4.01 -1.72 -3.97
C LEU A 141 -3.19 -2.67 -4.85
N SER A 142 -3.10 -3.94 -4.46
CA SER A 142 -2.45 -4.99 -5.24
C SER A 142 -3.10 -5.16 -6.62
N LYS A 143 -4.45 -5.19 -6.70
CA LYS A 143 -5.18 -5.26 -7.97
C LYS A 143 -4.88 -4.06 -8.87
N LYS A 144 -4.93 -2.83 -8.31
CA LYS A 144 -4.62 -1.60 -9.06
C LYS A 144 -3.19 -1.61 -9.60
N MET A 145 -2.23 -2.04 -8.80
CA MET A 145 -0.83 -2.16 -9.23
C MET A 145 -0.67 -3.16 -10.39
N ASN A 146 -1.32 -4.32 -10.31
CA ASN A 146 -1.28 -5.32 -11.37
C ASN A 146 -1.88 -4.81 -12.68
N LEU A 147 -3.05 -4.15 -12.62
CA LEU A 147 -3.68 -3.52 -13.79
C LEU A 147 -2.79 -2.42 -14.39
N ALA A 148 -2.15 -1.61 -13.55
CA ALA A 148 -1.23 -0.57 -14.01
C ALA A 148 -0.03 -1.15 -14.76
N HIS A 149 0.54 -2.26 -14.28
CA HIS A 149 1.61 -2.98 -14.98
C HIS A 149 1.12 -3.61 -16.29
N GLN A 150 -0.05 -4.25 -16.29
CA GLN A 150 -0.64 -4.86 -17.49
C GLN A 150 -0.89 -3.82 -18.59
N LYS A 151 -1.54 -2.68 -18.24
CA LYS A 151 -1.77 -1.58 -19.17
C LYS A 151 -0.47 -1.00 -19.71
N ARG A 152 0.57 -0.93 -18.88
CA ARG A 152 1.90 -0.44 -19.28
C ARG A 152 2.59 -1.40 -20.26
N GLN A 153 2.44 -2.72 -20.09
CA GLN A 153 2.93 -3.70 -21.06
C GLN A 153 2.17 -3.61 -22.39
N GLN A 154 0.84 -3.56 -22.36
CA GLN A 154 0.00 -3.42 -23.55
C GLN A 154 0.36 -2.16 -24.35
N ASN A 155 0.63 -1.06 -23.66
CA ASN A 155 1.01 0.21 -24.29
C ASN A 155 2.51 0.32 -24.61
N ASN A 156 3.25 -0.80 -24.59
CA ASN A 156 4.68 -0.85 -24.90
C ASN A 156 5.55 0.10 -24.04
N GLY A 157 5.08 0.42 -22.82
CA GLY A 157 5.66 1.42 -21.94
C GLY A 157 7.01 1.02 -21.35
N LYS A 158 7.75 2.01 -20.86
CA LYS A 158 9.09 1.81 -20.27
C LYS A 158 9.01 1.10 -18.91
N PRO A 159 9.96 0.19 -18.60
CA PRO A 159 10.02 -0.45 -17.29
C PRO A 159 10.38 0.56 -16.18
N VAL A 160 9.71 0.46 -15.04
CA VAL A 160 10.06 1.18 -13.80
C VAL A 160 11.27 0.52 -13.12
N LEU A 161 12.47 1.01 -13.42
CA LEU A 161 13.69 0.49 -12.82
C LEU A 161 14.18 1.39 -11.67
N THR A 162 14.51 0.76 -10.55
CA THR A 162 15.23 1.43 -9.45
C THR A 162 16.70 1.59 -9.85
N SER A 163 17.21 2.81 -9.69
CA SER A 163 18.46 3.35 -10.28
C SER A 163 19.79 2.76 -9.76
N LYS A 164 19.78 1.59 -9.09
CA LYS A 164 20.93 1.08 -8.33
C LYS A 164 21.60 -0.18 -8.92
N SER A 165 21.25 -0.58 -10.14
CA SER A 165 21.89 -1.75 -10.76
C SER A 165 23.31 -1.38 -11.23
N TYR A 166 24.33 -2.10 -10.72
CA TYR A 166 25.71 -2.02 -11.22
C TYR A 166 25.71 -2.23 -12.74
N GLY A 167 26.55 -1.55 -13.50
CA GLY A 167 26.56 -1.52 -14.97
C GLY A 167 25.57 -0.55 -15.62
N TYR A 168 24.60 -0.02 -14.87
CA TYR A 168 23.55 0.85 -15.41
C TYR A 168 23.43 2.17 -14.65
N ARG A 169 23.12 3.25 -15.38
CA ARG A 169 22.75 4.56 -14.83
C ARG A 169 21.42 4.99 -15.42
N ARG A 170 20.62 5.68 -14.61
CA ARG A 170 19.40 6.34 -15.08
C ARG A 170 19.71 7.80 -15.36
N THR A 171 19.37 8.28 -16.55
CA THR A 171 19.53 9.70 -16.91
C THR A 171 18.41 10.55 -16.35
N ALA A 172 18.59 11.89 -16.38
CA ALA A 172 17.56 12.84 -15.97
C ALA A 172 16.25 12.67 -16.75
N GLY A 173 16.33 12.30 -18.04
CA GLY A 173 15.18 11.96 -18.90
C GLY A 173 14.56 10.58 -18.65
N GLY A 174 15.06 9.85 -17.65
CA GLY A 174 14.53 8.54 -17.26
C GLY A 174 14.93 7.38 -18.18
N ALA A 175 15.83 7.60 -19.14
CA ALA A 175 16.44 6.54 -19.94
C ALA A 175 17.51 5.79 -19.14
N ILE A 176 17.86 4.59 -19.61
CA ILE A 176 18.82 3.71 -18.94
C ILE A 176 20.00 3.52 -19.86
N GLU A 177 21.16 3.87 -19.35
CA GLU A 177 22.43 3.85 -20.07
C GLU A 177 23.40 2.89 -19.39
N ILE A 178 24.31 2.36 -20.19
CA ILE A 178 25.38 1.49 -19.71
C ILE A 178 26.52 2.37 -19.22
N ILE A 179 27.10 2.03 -18.07
CA ILE A 179 28.38 2.59 -17.64
C ILE A 179 29.48 1.69 -18.20
N PRO A 180 30.31 2.13 -19.16
CA PRO A 180 31.24 1.26 -19.89
C PRO A 180 32.21 0.49 -18.97
N GLU A 181 32.78 1.17 -17.98
CA GLU A 181 33.72 0.56 -17.03
C GLU A 181 33.08 -0.57 -16.20
N GLU A 182 31.88 -0.32 -15.67
CA GLU A 182 31.15 -1.33 -14.90
C GLU A 182 30.62 -2.46 -15.79
N ALA A 183 30.34 -2.17 -17.07
CA ALA A 183 29.94 -3.14 -18.05
C ALA A 183 31.08 -4.08 -18.45
N ALA A 184 32.31 -3.56 -18.60
CA ALA A 184 33.49 -4.37 -18.84
C ALA A 184 33.73 -5.37 -17.68
N VAL A 185 33.59 -4.90 -16.44
CA VAL A 185 33.65 -5.76 -15.24
C VAL A 185 32.59 -6.86 -15.28
N LYS A 186 31.35 -6.54 -15.70
CA LYS A 186 30.31 -7.56 -15.88
C LYS A 186 30.67 -8.54 -16.98
N HIS A 187 31.14 -8.07 -18.14
CA HIS A 187 31.54 -8.95 -19.23
C HIS A 187 32.58 -9.98 -18.75
N ARG A 188 33.58 -9.49 -18.02
CA ARG A 188 34.60 -10.32 -17.36
C ARG A 188 34.01 -11.32 -16.37
N MET A 189 33.03 -10.92 -15.55
CA MET A 189 32.31 -11.83 -14.65
C MET A 189 31.61 -12.97 -15.42
N TYR A 190 30.99 -12.66 -16.55
CA TYR A 190 30.27 -13.64 -17.37
C TYR A 190 31.23 -14.61 -18.06
N GLU A 191 32.34 -14.14 -18.63
CA GLU A 191 33.40 -14.98 -19.23
C GLU A 191 33.94 -15.98 -18.20
N LEU A 192 34.41 -15.48 -17.04
CA LEU A 192 34.95 -16.34 -15.99
C LEU A 192 33.92 -17.36 -15.47
N CYS A 193 32.64 -16.98 -15.45
CA CYS A 193 31.56 -17.88 -15.07
C CYS A 193 31.30 -18.96 -16.14
N ALA A 194 31.32 -18.58 -17.43
CA ALA A 194 31.19 -19.49 -18.56
C ALA A 194 32.36 -20.50 -18.60
N ASP A 195 33.56 -20.07 -18.23
CA ASP A 195 34.75 -20.94 -18.03
C ASP A 195 34.64 -21.86 -16.79
N GLY A 196 33.53 -21.80 -16.05
CA GLY A 196 33.23 -22.70 -14.95
C GLY A 196 33.74 -22.24 -13.57
N LEU A 197 34.27 -21.02 -13.44
CA LEU A 197 34.66 -20.49 -12.14
C LEU A 197 33.42 -20.20 -11.29
N GLY A 198 33.49 -20.58 -10.01
CA GLY A 198 32.43 -20.25 -9.05
C GLY A 198 32.54 -18.82 -8.54
N GLY A 199 31.41 -18.22 -8.14
CA GLY A 199 31.35 -16.82 -7.68
C GLY A 199 32.42 -16.40 -6.65
N ARG A 200 32.83 -17.28 -5.72
CA ARG A 200 33.93 -16.98 -4.78
C ARG A 200 35.29 -16.82 -5.46
N LYS A 201 35.60 -17.66 -6.47
CA LYS A 201 36.83 -17.56 -7.24
C LYS A 201 36.81 -16.31 -8.11
N ILE A 202 35.68 -16.03 -8.75
CA ILE A 202 35.48 -14.82 -9.54
C ILE A 202 35.67 -13.57 -8.65
N ALA A 203 35.12 -13.56 -7.44
CA ALA A 203 35.33 -12.47 -6.48
C ALA A 203 36.81 -12.26 -6.15
N ALA A 204 37.57 -13.33 -5.93
CA ALA A 204 39.00 -13.25 -5.63
C ALA A 204 39.81 -12.72 -6.82
N VAL A 205 39.51 -13.18 -8.04
CA VAL A 205 40.14 -12.70 -9.28
C VAL A 205 39.90 -11.20 -9.44
N LEU A 206 38.64 -10.76 -9.38
CA LEU A 206 38.28 -9.34 -9.50
C LEU A 206 38.92 -8.50 -8.38
N ALA A 207 39.02 -9.04 -7.17
CA ALA A 207 39.63 -8.33 -6.06
C ALA A 207 41.14 -8.11 -6.28
N ALA A 208 41.84 -9.12 -6.83
CA ALA A 208 43.25 -9.06 -7.20
C ALA A 208 43.49 -8.11 -8.38
N GLU A 209 42.55 -8.04 -9.32
CA GLU A 209 42.53 -7.05 -10.41
C GLU A 209 42.19 -5.61 -9.93
N GLY A 210 41.99 -5.40 -8.62
CA GLY A 210 41.69 -4.09 -8.04
C GLY A 210 40.24 -3.63 -8.18
N VAL A 211 39.36 -4.46 -8.74
CA VAL A 211 37.95 -4.10 -8.99
C VAL A 211 37.16 -4.03 -7.68
N ARG A 212 36.34 -2.99 -7.53
CA ARG A 212 35.48 -2.75 -6.36
C ARG A 212 34.07 -2.33 -6.79
N SER A 213 33.11 -2.52 -5.89
CA SER A 213 31.74 -2.01 -6.08
C SER A 213 31.69 -0.48 -5.96
N ARG A 214 30.56 0.14 -6.35
CA ARG A 214 30.32 1.59 -6.17
C ARG A 214 30.48 2.09 -4.73
N ALA A 215 30.35 1.20 -3.75
CA ALA A 215 30.54 1.50 -2.33
C ALA A 215 32.00 1.27 -1.85
N GLY A 216 32.94 1.04 -2.77
CA GLY A 216 34.35 0.76 -2.47
C GLY A 216 34.65 -0.65 -1.94
N LYS A 217 33.62 -1.49 -1.77
CA LYS A 217 33.78 -2.85 -1.20
C LYS A 217 34.08 -3.90 -2.29
N PRO A 218 34.87 -4.94 -2.01
CA PRO A 218 35.01 -6.10 -2.89
C PRO A 218 33.66 -6.79 -3.14
N PHE A 219 33.50 -7.42 -4.31
CA PHE A 219 32.31 -8.20 -4.60
C PHE A 219 32.29 -9.51 -3.80
N SER A 220 31.13 -9.86 -3.23
CA SER A 220 30.95 -11.19 -2.67
C SER A 220 30.63 -12.21 -3.77
N GLY A 221 30.93 -13.49 -3.52
CA GLY A 221 30.54 -14.54 -4.46
C GLY A 221 29.02 -14.65 -4.64
N THR A 222 28.24 -14.28 -3.62
CA THR A 222 26.78 -14.19 -3.70
C THR A 222 26.32 -13.03 -4.58
N ASP A 223 26.98 -11.89 -4.53
CA ASP A 223 26.67 -10.75 -5.41
C ASP A 223 26.91 -11.09 -6.87
N ILE A 224 28.04 -11.73 -7.17
CA ILE A 224 28.39 -12.13 -8.54
C ILE A 224 27.33 -13.07 -9.11
N ILE A 225 26.97 -14.14 -8.39
CA ILE A 225 25.94 -15.08 -8.87
C ILE A 225 24.58 -14.39 -9.02
N ARG A 226 24.22 -13.47 -8.11
CA ARG A 226 22.99 -12.68 -8.23
C ARG A 226 23.01 -11.79 -9.48
N MET A 227 24.16 -11.21 -9.82
CA MET A 227 24.31 -10.42 -11.05
C MET A 227 24.23 -11.30 -12.29
N VAL A 228 24.95 -12.41 -12.35
CA VAL A 228 24.96 -13.34 -13.50
C VAL A 228 23.55 -13.88 -13.80
N ARG A 229 22.76 -14.20 -12.77
CA ARG A 229 21.38 -14.67 -12.91
C ARG A 229 20.36 -13.58 -13.28
N ASN A 230 20.78 -12.32 -13.35
CA ASN A 230 19.86 -11.24 -13.65
C ASN A 230 19.66 -11.10 -15.17
N PRO A 231 18.44 -11.33 -15.71
CA PRO A 231 18.18 -11.20 -17.14
C PRO A 231 18.28 -9.75 -17.64
N MET A 232 18.35 -8.78 -16.72
CA MET A 232 18.58 -7.38 -17.06
C MET A 232 19.84 -7.19 -17.90
N ASN A 233 20.89 -7.99 -17.64
CA ASN A 233 22.17 -7.88 -18.34
C ASN A 233 22.08 -8.29 -19.82
N LYS A 234 21.08 -9.08 -20.21
CA LYS A 234 20.76 -9.42 -21.61
C LYS A 234 19.62 -8.56 -22.19
N GLY A 235 19.37 -7.40 -21.60
CA GLY A 235 18.33 -6.47 -22.08
C GLY A 235 16.90 -6.82 -21.65
N THR A 236 16.70 -7.82 -20.78
CA THR A 236 15.36 -8.29 -20.39
C THR A 236 15.03 -7.93 -18.94
N VAL A 237 13.97 -7.14 -18.73
CA VAL A 237 13.52 -6.76 -17.39
C VAL A 237 12.35 -7.64 -16.97
N VAL A 238 12.47 -8.29 -15.81
CA VAL A 238 11.40 -9.11 -15.23
C VAL A 238 10.93 -8.49 -13.92
N MET A 239 9.67 -8.07 -13.87
CA MET A 239 9.03 -7.51 -12.68
C MET A 239 8.01 -8.48 -12.08
N ASN A 240 7.54 -8.14 -10.88
CA ASN A 240 6.61 -8.98 -10.12
C ASN A 240 7.14 -10.42 -9.93
N ARG A 241 8.44 -10.56 -9.61
CA ARG A 241 9.08 -11.87 -9.41
C ARG A 241 8.67 -12.57 -8.12
N LYS A 242 8.19 -11.81 -7.15
CA LYS A 242 7.74 -12.29 -5.85
C LYS A 242 6.46 -11.54 -5.47
N HIS A 243 5.58 -12.23 -4.77
CA HIS A 243 4.37 -11.66 -4.18
C HIS A 243 4.30 -12.04 -2.71
N TYR A 244 3.65 -11.20 -1.91
CA TYR A 244 3.35 -11.52 -0.53
C TYR A 244 2.06 -12.35 -0.48
N ASP A 245 2.14 -13.52 0.14
CA ASP A 245 1.00 -14.39 0.37
C ASP A 245 0.46 -14.13 1.79
N PHE A 246 -0.77 -13.62 1.84
CA PHE A 246 -1.45 -13.29 3.09
C PHE A 246 -1.86 -14.52 3.90
N ASN A 247 -2.10 -15.67 3.26
CA ASN A 247 -2.50 -16.89 3.95
C ASN A 247 -1.31 -17.50 4.70
N THR A 248 -0.12 -17.42 4.12
CA THR A 248 1.10 -18.00 4.71
C THR A 248 1.98 -16.99 5.43
N GLY A 249 1.70 -15.68 5.29
CA GLY A 249 2.52 -14.58 5.82
C GLY A 249 3.91 -14.50 5.18
N LYS A 250 4.11 -15.13 4.02
CA LYS A 250 5.43 -15.31 3.39
C LYS A 250 5.49 -14.63 2.03
N THR A 251 6.69 -14.19 1.67
CA THR A 251 6.96 -13.72 0.30
C THR A 251 7.33 -14.91 -0.58
N LEU A 252 6.46 -15.25 -1.52
CA LEU A 252 6.61 -16.39 -2.43
C LEU A 252 6.99 -15.92 -3.85
N PRO A 253 7.67 -16.77 -4.65
CA PRO A 253 7.86 -16.50 -6.07
C PRO A 253 6.52 -16.38 -6.79
N THR A 254 6.39 -15.43 -7.70
CA THR A 254 5.18 -15.27 -8.51
C THR A 254 5.10 -16.41 -9.55
N PRO A 255 3.95 -17.11 -9.66
CA PRO A 255 3.75 -18.17 -10.63
C PRO A 255 4.02 -17.73 -12.09
N PRO A 256 4.34 -18.67 -12.99
CA PRO A 256 4.41 -18.41 -14.42
C PRO A 256 3.13 -17.73 -14.92
N GLY A 257 3.27 -16.66 -15.72
CA GLY A 257 2.14 -15.84 -16.21
C GLY A 257 1.78 -14.61 -15.34
N GLY A 258 2.19 -14.59 -14.07
CA GLY A 258 2.04 -13.40 -13.20
C GLY A 258 3.21 -12.40 -13.28
N GLN A 259 4.32 -12.82 -13.90
CA GLN A 259 5.52 -12.00 -14.05
C GLN A 259 5.41 -11.10 -15.28
N TYR A 260 5.89 -9.86 -15.14
CA TYR A 260 5.90 -8.91 -16.24
C TYR A 260 7.27 -8.90 -16.90
N VAL A 261 7.36 -9.43 -18.12
CA VAL A 261 8.60 -9.51 -18.90
C VAL A 261 8.64 -8.40 -19.94
N TYR A 262 9.73 -7.64 -19.97
CA TYR A 262 10.01 -6.57 -20.94
C TYR A 262 11.35 -6.89 -21.64
N ALA A 263 11.28 -7.57 -22.78
CA ALA A 263 12.45 -7.93 -23.57
C ALA A 263 12.93 -6.74 -24.43
N GLY A 264 14.24 -6.54 -24.53
CA GLY A 264 14.87 -5.53 -25.40
C GLY A 264 14.58 -4.06 -25.03
N LYS A 265 14.07 -3.79 -23.83
CA LYS A 265 13.69 -2.43 -23.40
C LYS A 265 14.83 -1.63 -22.75
N ILE A 266 15.95 -2.29 -22.48
CA ILE A 266 17.15 -1.67 -21.96
C ILE A 266 18.37 -2.17 -22.73
N PRO A 267 19.45 -1.38 -22.81
CA PRO A 267 20.68 -1.84 -23.43
C PRO A 267 21.22 -3.12 -22.76
N ALA A 268 21.59 -4.10 -23.59
CA ALA A 268 22.22 -5.33 -23.11
C ALA A 268 23.72 -5.07 -22.83
N ILE A 269 24.21 -5.55 -21.68
CA ILE A 269 25.63 -5.53 -21.32
C ILE A 269 26.35 -6.77 -21.85
N VAL A 270 25.65 -7.90 -21.93
CA VAL A 270 26.17 -9.16 -22.46
C VAL A 270 25.20 -9.71 -23.50
N SER A 271 25.73 -10.50 -24.44
CA SER A 271 24.90 -11.21 -25.41
C SER A 271 24.02 -12.27 -24.74
N GLU A 272 22.94 -12.67 -25.40
CA GLU A 272 22.06 -13.72 -24.89
C GLU A 272 22.79 -15.06 -24.79
N GLU A 273 23.67 -15.36 -25.74
CA GLU A 273 24.48 -16.58 -25.76
C GLU A 273 25.42 -16.65 -24.56
N LEU A 274 26.17 -15.57 -24.28
CA LEU A 274 27.08 -15.51 -23.14
C LEU A 274 26.32 -15.59 -21.82
N TRP A 275 25.14 -14.96 -21.75
CA TRP A 275 24.28 -15.05 -20.57
C TRP A 275 23.81 -16.48 -20.31
N ILE A 276 23.37 -17.20 -21.36
CA ILE A 276 22.94 -18.59 -21.28
C ILE A 276 24.11 -19.49 -20.86
N ALA A 277 25.27 -19.33 -21.50
CA ALA A 277 26.47 -20.12 -21.22
C ALA A 277 26.92 -19.99 -19.74
N ALA A 278 27.03 -18.77 -19.24
CA ALA A 278 27.41 -18.51 -17.85
C ALA A 278 26.41 -19.10 -16.84
N ASN A 279 25.09 -18.98 -17.11
CA ASN A 279 24.08 -19.54 -16.22
C ASN A 279 24.08 -21.07 -16.24
N ARG A 280 24.29 -21.70 -17.41
CA ARG A 280 24.45 -23.15 -17.56
C ARG A 280 25.64 -23.66 -16.73
N ALA A 281 26.81 -23.04 -16.89
CA ALA A 281 28.01 -23.42 -16.13
C ALA A 281 27.81 -23.25 -14.60
N ALA A 282 27.09 -22.20 -14.18
CA ALA A 282 26.74 -21.99 -12.77
C ALA A 282 25.80 -23.08 -12.23
N ASP A 283 24.82 -23.52 -13.02
CA ASP A 283 23.87 -24.59 -12.65
C ASP A 283 24.56 -25.96 -12.59
N GLU A 284 25.38 -26.31 -13.58
CA GLU A 284 26.17 -27.55 -13.58
C GLU A 284 27.08 -27.65 -12.34
N ARG A 285 27.68 -26.53 -11.93
CA ARG A 285 28.49 -26.47 -10.71
C ARG A 285 27.64 -26.67 -9.44
N LEU A 286 26.42 -26.14 -9.41
CA LEU A 286 25.50 -26.34 -8.30
C LEU A 286 25.11 -27.81 -8.18
N CYS A 287 24.82 -28.47 -9.30
CA CYS A 287 24.52 -29.90 -9.37
C CYS A 287 25.70 -30.76 -8.89
N ARG A 288 26.93 -30.52 -9.39
CA ARG A 288 28.13 -31.24 -8.95
C ARG A 288 28.38 -31.13 -7.44
N LYS A 289 28.11 -29.96 -6.85
CA LYS A 289 28.22 -29.77 -5.39
C LYS A 289 27.18 -30.55 -4.58
N LYS A 290 25.97 -30.72 -5.11
CA LYS A 290 24.92 -31.51 -4.44
C LYS A 290 25.27 -32.99 -4.45
N VAL A 291 25.70 -33.51 -5.60
CA VAL A 291 26.12 -34.92 -5.77
C VAL A 291 27.34 -35.25 -4.90
N GLY A 292 28.35 -34.38 -4.85
CA GLY A 292 29.52 -34.61 -4.00
C GLY A 292 29.23 -34.59 -2.50
N LYS A 293 28.17 -33.92 -2.06
CA LYS A 293 27.71 -33.94 -0.66
C LYS A 293 26.91 -35.19 -0.31
N SER A 294 26.12 -35.72 -1.23
CA SER A 294 25.33 -36.94 -1.01
C SER A 294 26.16 -38.22 -1.00
N VAL A 295 27.39 -38.19 -1.54
CA VAL A 295 28.33 -39.34 -1.52
C VAL A 295 29.22 -39.36 -0.26
N GLN A 296 29.23 -38.28 0.53
CA GLN A 296 30.04 -38.14 1.75
C GLN A 296 29.23 -38.25 3.06
N THR A 297 27.96 -38.62 2.97
CA THR A 297 27.05 -38.96 4.09
C THR A 297 26.59 -40.38 3.92
#